data_AF-A0A4P5Q9V2-F1
#
_entry.id   AF-A0A4P5Q9V2-F1
#
_cell.length_a   1.000
_cell.length_b   1.000
_cell.length_c   1.000
_cell.angle_alpha   90.00
_cell.angle_beta   90.00
_cell.angle_gamma   90.00
#
_symmetry.space_group_name_H-M   'P 1'
#
loop_
_entity.id
_entity.type
_entity.pdbx_description
1 polymer ?
#
loop_
_entity_poly.entity_id
_entity_poly.type
_entity_poly.pdbx_seq_one_letter_code
_entity_poly.pdbx_strand_id
1 'polypeptide(L)'
;MATTPTHLPVPSEKPQDLKFNAGKIDEFVTSMGWTYTDRFGNKHYTIEGINYLAQQVMSAFGYVTLAGVNFTTGAVINNPNEVLLDVSTGEYYKWTGSFASGAKVVSANSTPSSTGGIGPGKWLGVGDASLRSDLTETTKIFNTFSAVNSSNISTLFGCIITKGRLAIGDGGDGIYVRNGSGSAGDTDGGSYFVTAGRAKFELVSPATIATFGGVPGQDYRSALDKQKTYVSTKDKVIRVFTKNVVSPTFTPEIPAGYWNGFTLDVGENVTINTINTINTINTINTGSDEAVKSPLVKLVRPVKLFFTGNSTGYLLRPNAGITKVNILC
;
A
#
# COMPACT_ATOMS: atom_id res chain seq x y z
N MET A 1 30.17 -65.40 8.18
CA MET A 1 29.24 -65.96 9.19
C MET A 1 28.11 -64.95 9.42
N ALA A 2 26.99 -65.14 8.72
CA ALA A 2 25.75 -64.41 8.93
C ALA A 2 25.01 -65.10 10.08
N THR A 3 24.98 -64.47 11.24
CA THR A 3 24.25 -64.96 12.41
C THR A 3 22.91 -64.26 12.43
N THR A 4 21.84 -65.00 12.21
CA THR A 4 20.48 -64.48 12.37
C THR A 4 20.30 -64.00 13.80
N PRO A 5 19.89 -62.73 14.04
CA PRO A 5 19.62 -62.23 15.40
C PRO A 5 18.55 -63.07 16.09
N THR A 6 18.60 -63.16 17.42
CA THR A 6 17.53 -63.79 18.19
C THR A 6 16.29 -62.90 18.25
N HIS A 7 15.18 -63.51 18.67
CA HIS A 7 13.95 -62.82 19.04
C HIS A 7 13.88 -62.48 20.56
N LEU A 8 15.01 -62.48 21.27
CA LEU A 8 15.04 -62.13 22.69
C LEU A 8 14.83 -60.62 22.88
N PRO A 9 14.13 -60.17 23.95
CA PRO A 9 13.90 -58.75 24.22
C PRO A 9 15.17 -57.88 24.21
N VAL A 10 15.04 -56.57 23.91
CA VAL A 10 16.14 -55.60 24.11
C VAL A 10 16.20 -55.22 25.59
N PRO A 11 17.36 -55.32 26.28
CA PRO A 11 18.68 -55.76 25.79
C PRO A 11 18.89 -57.29 25.80
N SER A 12 19.81 -57.79 24.95
CA SER A 12 20.22 -59.21 24.90
C SER A 12 21.74 -59.34 24.88
N GLU A 13 22.28 -60.23 25.69
CA GLU A 13 23.72 -60.52 25.80
C GLU A 13 24.18 -61.67 24.90
N LYS A 14 23.30 -62.23 24.06
CA LYS A 14 23.69 -63.33 23.16
C LYS A 14 24.74 -62.83 22.15
N PRO A 15 25.82 -63.58 21.90
CA PRO A 15 26.90 -63.16 21.00
C PRO A 15 26.44 -62.73 19.60
N GLN A 16 25.42 -63.41 19.04
CA GLN A 16 24.84 -63.06 17.74
C GLN A 16 24.05 -61.74 17.73
N ASP A 17 23.39 -61.40 18.85
CA ASP A 17 22.70 -60.13 19.00
C ASP A 17 23.70 -58.99 19.18
N LEU A 18 24.78 -59.23 19.93
CA LEU A 18 25.87 -58.25 20.08
C LEU A 18 26.52 -57.91 18.74
N LYS A 19 26.72 -58.89 17.86
CA LYS A 19 27.24 -58.64 16.50
C LYS A 19 26.28 -57.80 15.65
N PHE A 20 24.99 -58.09 15.69
CA PHE A 20 23.98 -57.28 14.99
C PHE A 20 23.94 -55.85 15.55
N ASN A 21 23.92 -55.71 16.87
CA ASN A 21 23.92 -54.40 17.55
C ASN A 21 25.15 -53.58 17.19
N ALA A 22 26.35 -54.19 17.09
CA ALA A 22 27.56 -53.50 16.67
C ALA A 22 27.43 -52.91 15.25
N GLY A 23 26.84 -53.65 14.30
CA GLY A 23 26.55 -53.11 12.96
C GLY A 23 25.51 -51.99 12.96
N LYS A 24 24.55 -52.02 13.89
CA LYS A 24 23.57 -50.93 14.05
C LYS A 24 24.14 -49.70 14.74
N ILE A 25 25.15 -49.84 15.60
CA ILE A 25 25.91 -48.71 16.14
C ILE A 25 26.71 -48.05 15.02
N ASP A 26 27.36 -48.82 14.15
CA ASP A 26 28.05 -48.28 12.98
C ASP A 26 27.08 -47.50 12.06
N GLU A 27 25.89 -48.06 11.78
CA GLU A 27 24.82 -47.38 11.04
C GLU A 27 24.30 -46.12 11.76
N PHE A 28 24.13 -46.16 13.09
CA PHE A 28 23.74 -45.00 13.90
C PHE A 28 24.73 -43.83 13.77
N VAL A 29 26.03 -44.14 13.81
CA VAL A 29 27.12 -43.13 13.82
C VAL A 29 27.42 -42.60 12.42
N THR A 30 27.37 -43.44 11.38
CA THR A 30 27.91 -43.08 10.05
C THR A 30 26.85 -42.83 8.98
N SER A 31 25.59 -43.26 9.20
CA SER A 31 24.54 -43.12 8.20
C SER A 31 24.11 -41.66 8.02
N MET A 32 23.97 -41.24 6.77
CA MET A 32 23.32 -39.97 6.42
C MET A 32 21.78 -40.04 6.44
N GLY A 33 21.20 -41.23 6.57
CA GLY A 33 19.76 -41.40 6.74
C GLY A 33 19.33 -41.06 8.16
N TRP A 34 18.10 -40.57 8.35
CA TRP A 34 17.63 -40.08 9.66
C TRP A 34 17.30 -41.18 10.67
N THR A 35 17.04 -42.40 10.20
CA THR A 35 16.65 -43.51 11.07
C THR A 35 17.30 -44.81 10.65
N TYR A 36 17.60 -45.67 11.61
CA TYR A 36 17.93 -47.07 11.38
C TYR A 36 16.83 -47.97 11.94
N THR A 37 16.77 -49.21 11.44
CA THR A 37 15.81 -50.21 11.89
C THR A 37 16.49 -51.26 12.77
N ASP A 38 15.91 -51.54 13.95
CA ASP A 38 16.38 -52.57 14.87
C ASP A 38 15.97 -53.99 14.46
N ARG A 39 16.33 -54.99 15.27
CA ARG A 39 16.01 -56.41 15.00
C ARG A 39 14.52 -56.75 15.06
N PHE A 40 13.71 -55.87 15.64
CA PHE A 40 12.26 -56.01 15.78
C PHE A 40 11.48 -55.18 14.75
N GLY A 41 12.18 -54.47 13.86
CA GLY A 41 11.55 -53.61 12.86
C GLY A 41 11.24 -52.20 13.37
N ASN A 42 11.60 -51.85 14.60
CA ASN A 42 11.37 -50.49 15.11
C ASN A 42 12.39 -49.53 14.53
N LYS A 43 11.95 -48.30 14.26
CA LYS A 43 12.81 -47.22 13.79
C LYS A 43 13.36 -46.41 14.97
N HIS A 44 14.65 -46.13 14.91
CA HIS A 44 15.39 -45.30 15.86
C HIS A 44 16.12 -44.22 15.11
N TYR A 45 16.33 -43.04 15.72
CA TYR A 45 17.10 -41.98 15.07
C TYR A 45 18.59 -42.35 15.00
N THR A 46 19.21 -42.02 13.87
CA THR A 46 20.67 -41.95 13.72
C THR A 46 21.21 -40.64 14.31
N ILE A 47 22.53 -40.46 14.34
CA ILE A 47 23.12 -39.18 14.72
C ILE A 47 22.62 -38.01 13.86
N GLU A 48 22.44 -38.23 12.55
CA GLU A 48 21.89 -37.22 11.63
C GLU A 48 20.42 -36.92 11.92
N GLY A 49 19.61 -37.94 12.25
CA GLY A 49 18.22 -37.72 12.67
C GLY A 49 18.11 -36.90 13.96
N ILE A 50 18.98 -37.18 14.93
CA ILE A 50 19.07 -36.41 16.19
C ILE A 50 19.53 -34.98 15.91
N ASN A 51 20.57 -34.79 15.10
CA ASN A 51 21.07 -33.46 14.71
C ASN A 51 19.99 -32.62 14.03
N TYR A 52 19.24 -33.22 13.11
CA TYR A 52 18.12 -32.58 12.44
C TYR A 52 17.04 -32.14 13.44
N LEU A 53 16.59 -33.05 14.32
CA LEU A 53 15.57 -32.72 15.33
C LEU A 53 16.08 -31.66 16.30
N ALA A 54 17.33 -31.76 16.75
CA ALA A 54 17.96 -30.80 17.64
C ALA A 54 18.05 -29.41 16.98
N GLN A 55 18.38 -29.31 15.69
CA GLN A 55 18.36 -28.05 14.95
C GLN A 55 16.95 -27.46 14.83
N GLN A 56 15.94 -28.29 14.60
CA GLN A 56 14.54 -27.85 14.58
C GLN A 56 14.11 -27.32 15.95
N VAL A 57 14.41 -28.04 17.03
CA VAL A 57 14.08 -27.63 18.40
C VAL A 57 14.88 -26.39 18.83
N MET A 58 16.17 -26.31 18.50
CA MET A 58 16.98 -25.11 18.72
C MET A 58 16.50 -23.91 17.91
N SER A 59 15.85 -24.12 16.76
CA SER A 59 15.21 -23.03 16.02
C SER A 59 13.95 -22.49 16.73
N ALA A 60 13.35 -23.28 17.64
CA ALA A 60 12.21 -22.87 18.45
C ALA A 60 12.62 -22.14 19.75
N PHE A 61 13.86 -22.32 20.23
CA PHE A 61 14.45 -21.47 21.25
C PHE A 61 14.96 -20.17 20.62
N GLY A 62 14.75 -19.02 21.28
CA GLY A 62 15.07 -17.70 20.73
C GLY A 62 16.52 -17.51 20.26
N TYR A 63 16.77 -16.41 19.54
CA TYR A 63 18.08 -16.11 18.97
C TYR A 63 19.09 -15.62 20.02
N VAL A 64 20.35 -16.03 19.86
CA VAL A 64 21.50 -15.53 20.62
C VAL A 64 22.29 -14.58 19.72
N THR A 65 22.31 -13.29 20.08
CA THR A 65 23.10 -12.29 19.36
C THR A 65 24.56 -12.36 19.81
N LEU A 66 25.49 -12.45 18.85
CA LEU A 66 26.90 -12.42 19.16
C LEU A 66 27.36 -10.98 19.42
N ALA A 67 27.69 -10.68 20.68
CA ALA A 67 28.12 -9.35 21.10
C ALA A 67 29.56 -9.04 20.64
N GLY A 68 29.78 -7.83 20.13
CA GLY A 68 31.12 -7.34 19.75
C GLY A 68 31.70 -7.92 18.46
N VAL A 69 30.95 -8.77 17.76
CA VAL A 69 31.32 -9.34 16.46
C VAL A 69 30.19 -9.19 15.44
N ASN A 70 30.56 -9.12 14.16
CA ASN A 70 29.66 -8.91 13.02
C ASN A 70 30.35 -9.38 11.73
N PHE A 71 29.68 -9.27 10.58
CA PHE A 71 30.30 -9.67 9.31
C PHE A 71 31.56 -8.87 8.93
N THR A 72 31.75 -7.64 9.44
CA THR A 72 32.95 -6.82 9.15
C THR A 72 34.14 -7.17 10.05
N THR A 73 33.90 -7.55 11.30
CA THR A 73 34.94 -7.97 12.26
C THR A 73 35.26 -9.46 12.18
N GLY A 74 34.34 -10.26 11.63
CA GLY A 74 34.43 -11.72 11.59
C GLY A 74 33.89 -12.36 12.87
N ALA A 75 33.48 -13.62 12.76
CA ALA A 75 32.89 -14.38 13.86
C ALA A 75 33.01 -15.90 13.63
N VAL A 76 32.78 -16.67 14.69
CA VAL A 76 32.58 -18.12 14.61
C VAL A 76 31.21 -18.44 15.17
N ILE A 77 30.33 -18.99 14.34
CA ILE A 77 29.00 -19.45 14.73
C ILE A 77 29.15 -20.90 15.19
N ASN A 78 28.92 -21.15 16.47
CA ASN A 78 29.03 -22.47 17.09
C ASN A 78 27.67 -23.16 17.18
N ASN A 79 26.60 -22.38 17.34
CA ASN A 79 25.26 -22.93 17.60
C ASN A 79 24.23 -22.51 16.54
N PRO A 80 23.27 -23.37 16.20
CA PRO A 80 22.21 -23.05 15.23
C PRO A 80 21.30 -21.87 15.61
N ASN A 81 21.29 -21.42 16.86
CA ASN A 81 20.48 -20.29 17.34
C ASN A 81 21.27 -18.98 17.41
N GLU A 82 22.58 -19.00 17.12
CA GLU A 82 23.40 -17.80 17.07
C GLU A 82 23.13 -17.00 15.79
N VAL A 83 23.10 -15.68 15.93
CA VAL A 83 22.85 -14.75 14.83
C VAL A 83 23.97 -13.72 14.75
N LEU A 84 24.35 -13.38 13.53
CA LEU A 84 25.42 -12.42 13.24
C LEU A 84 24.84 -11.19 12.56
N LEU A 85 25.25 -10.00 13.04
CA LEU A 85 24.80 -8.72 12.49
C LEU A 85 25.55 -8.39 11.19
N ASP A 86 24.81 -8.02 10.15
CA ASP A 86 25.34 -7.26 9.01
C ASP A 86 25.13 -5.77 9.29
N VAL A 87 26.23 -5.06 9.58
CA VAL A 87 26.19 -3.63 9.93
C VAL A 87 25.83 -2.73 8.75
N SER A 88 25.97 -3.20 7.51
CA SER A 88 25.65 -2.41 6.33
C SER A 88 24.15 -2.29 6.09
N THR A 89 23.40 -3.33 6.48
CA THR A 89 21.93 -3.40 6.34
C THR A 89 21.21 -3.26 7.68
N GLY A 90 21.91 -3.45 8.81
CA GLY A 90 21.32 -3.49 10.15
C GLY A 90 20.56 -4.79 10.45
N GLU A 91 20.70 -5.81 9.60
CA GLU A 91 19.95 -7.06 9.70
C GLU A 91 20.77 -8.18 10.36
N TYR A 92 20.10 -8.98 11.19
CA TYR A 92 20.68 -10.19 11.77
C TYR A 92 20.43 -11.39 10.86
N TYR A 93 21.47 -12.19 10.66
CA TYR A 93 21.42 -13.42 9.88
C TYR A 93 21.73 -14.64 10.74
N LYS A 94 20.96 -15.71 10.53
CA LYS A 94 21.17 -17.05 11.08
C LYS A 94 21.78 -17.97 10.04
N TRP A 95 22.79 -18.75 10.42
CA TRP A 95 23.30 -19.82 9.55
C TRP A 95 22.39 -21.06 9.66
N THR A 96 21.84 -21.50 8.53
CA THR A 96 20.96 -22.68 8.44
C THR A 96 21.61 -23.86 7.71
N GLY A 97 22.89 -23.74 7.37
CA GLY A 97 23.67 -24.84 6.79
C GLY A 97 24.10 -25.87 7.86
N SER A 98 24.70 -26.96 7.39
CA SER A 98 25.18 -28.04 8.27
C SER A 98 26.34 -27.58 9.18
N PHE A 99 26.32 -28.03 10.42
CA PHE A 99 27.41 -27.93 11.40
C PHE A 99 28.20 -29.26 11.55
N ALA A 100 27.93 -30.26 10.70
CA ALA A 100 28.54 -31.58 10.81
C ALA A 100 30.07 -31.55 10.65
N SER A 101 30.60 -30.59 9.87
CA SER A 101 32.04 -30.37 9.71
C SER A 101 32.62 -29.37 10.72
N GLY A 102 31.86 -28.99 11.74
CA GLY A 102 32.26 -28.02 12.77
C GLY A 102 31.54 -26.68 12.67
N ALA A 103 32.03 -25.72 13.46
CA ALA A 103 31.50 -24.37 13.55
C ALA A 103 31.59 -23.60 12.22
N LYS A 104 30.65 -22.69 11.96
CA LYS A 104 30.68 -21.84 10.78
C LYS A 104 31.58 -20.63 11.04
N VAL A 105 32.75 -20.64 10.42
CA VAL A 105 33.71 -19.52 10.45
C VAL A 105 33.32 -18.45 9.42
N VAL A 106 33.32 -17.19 9.85
CA VAL A 106 33.07 -15.99 9.06
C VAL A 106 34.31 -15.10 9.17
N SER A 107 35.04 -14.93 8.07
CA SER A 107 36.22 -14.05 8.02
C SER A 107 35.81 -12.58 8.15
N ALA A 108 36.72 -11.75 8.67
CA ALA A 108 36.54 -10.29 8.68
C ALA A 108 36.32 -9.72 7.27
N ASN A 109 35.66 -8.58 7.18
CA ASN A 109 35.29 -7.88 5.94
C ASN A 109 34.43 -8.72 4.98
N SER A 110 33.52 -9.51 5.53
CA SER A 110 32.62 -10.38 4.77
C SER A 110 31.20 -9.81 4.68
N THR A 111 30.36 -10.50 3.91
CA THR A 111 28.91 -10.33 3.88
C THR A 111 28.24 -11.71 3.94
N PRO A 112 26.93 -11.80 4.22
CA PRO A 112 26.19 -13.05 4.08
C PRO A 112 26.38 -13.66 2.68
N SER A 113 26.34 -12.82 1.64
CA SER A 113 26.52 -13.25 0.26
C SER A 113 27.90 -13.88 0.01
N SER A 114 28.98 -13.24 0.50
CA SER A 114 30.36 -13.71 0.28
C SER A 114 30.77 -14.90 1.16
N THR A 115 29.97 -15.27 2.17
CA THR A 115 30.30 -16.34 3.14
C THR A 115 29.33 -17.51 3.10
N GLY A 116 28.59 -17.70 2.01
CA GLY A 116 27.73 -18.85 1.81
C GLY A 116 26.47 -18.56 0.99
N GLY A 117 26.14 -17.29 0.80
CA GLY A 117 24.92 -16.86 0.12
C GLY A 117 23.72 -16.76 1.06
N ILE A 118 22.60 -16.28 0.52
CA ILE A 118 21.35 -16.12 1.25
C ILE A 118 20.35 -17.19 0.76
N GLY A 119 19.63 -17.82 1.69
CA GLY A 119 18.58 -18.80 1.39
C GLY A 119 18.60 -20.05 2.30
N PRO A 120 17.70 -21.02 2.06
CA PRO A 120 17.66 -22.27 2.81
C PRO A 120 18.98 -23.04 2.74
N GLY A 121 19.46 -23.52 3.89
CA GLY A 121 20.77 -24.19 4.00
C GLY A 121 21.97 -23.22 3.96
N LYS A 122 21.72 -21.92 3.96
CA LYS A 122 22.71 -20.83 3.94
C LYS A 122 22.37 -19.78 5.00
N TRP A 123 22.74 -18.52 4.79
CA TRP A 123 22.31 -17.43 5.65
C TRP A 123 20.83 -17.10 5.44
N LEU A 124 20.09 -16.98 6.52
CA LEU A 124 18.69 -16.55 6.53
C LEU A 124 18.55 -15.29 7.38
N GLY A 125 17.94 -14.24 6.84
CA GLY A 125 17.60 -13.03 7.60
C GLY A 125 16.57 -13.36 8.66
N VAL A 126 16.82 -12.94 9.90
CA VAL A 126 15.97 -13.24 11.07
C VAL A 126 15.57 -11.99 11.86
N GLY A 127 16.02 -10.82 11.41
CA GLY A 127 15.56 -9.54 11.93
C GLY A 127 14.31 -9.05 11.21
N ASP A 128 13.47 -8.31 11.92
CA ASP A 128 12.43 -7.48 11.33
C ASP A 128 12.92 -6.08 10.98
N ALA A 129 14.23 -5.80 11.03
CA ALA A 129 14.81 -4.49 10.77
C ALA A 129 14.47 -3.95 9.36
N SER A 130 14.55 -4.82 8.35
CA SER A 130 14.09 -4.54 6.99
C SER A 130 12.58 -4.30 6.95
N LEU A 131 11.78 -5.15 7.60
CA LEU A 131 10.33 -4.98 7.71
C LEU A 131 9.92 -3.71 8.50
N ARG A 132 10.67 -3.30 9.53
CA ARG A 132 10.45 -2.08 10.33
C ARG A 132 10.78 -0.84 9.51
N SER A 133 11.88 -0.84 8.77
CA SER A 133 12.20 0.23 7.80
C SER A 133 11.07 0.36 6.78
N ASP A 134 10.60 -0.76 6.25
CA ASP A 134 9.48 -0.83 5.30
C ASP A 134 8.13 -0.41 5.91
N LEU A 135 7.92 -0.61 7.21
CA LEU A 135 6.75 -0.14 7.97
C LEU A 135 6.79 1.35 8.31
N THR A 136 7.97 2.01 8.29
CA THR A 136 8.07 3.44 8.65
C THR A 136 7.51 4.38 7.59
N GLU A 137 7.33 3.93 6.33
CA GLU A 137 6.68 4.72 5.28
C GLU A 137 5.36 4.06 4.82
N THR A 138 4.29 4.19 5.60
CA THR A 138 2.94 3.75 5.17
C THR A 138 2.21 4.74 4.27
N THR A 139 2.78 5.95 4.10
CA THR A 139 2.21 7.03 3.30
C THR A 139 3.18 7.43 2.18
N LYS A 140 2.68 7.48 0.95
CA LYS A 140 3.45 7.97 -0.20
C LYS A 140 2.87 9.26 -0.74
N ILE A 141 3.73 10.24 -1.04
CA ILE A 141 3.32 11.54 -1.57
C ILE A 141 3.62 11.60 -3.07
N PHE A 142 2.61 12.00 -3.85
CA PHE A 142 2.72 12.25 -5.28
C PHE A 142 2.47 13.74 -5.58
N ASN A 143 3.18 14.26 -6.58
CA ASN A 143 2.95 15.64 -7.03
C ASN A 143 1.55 15.81 -7.62
N THR A 144 1.02 14.79 -8.31
CA THR A 144 -0.27 14.88 -9.01
C THR A 144 -1.05 13.57 -8.97
N PHE A 145 -2.37 13.63 -9.07
CA PHE A 145 -3.23 12.46 -9.22
C PHE A 145 -2.88 11.66 -10.48
N SER A 146 -2.58 12.34 -11.58
CA SER A 146 -2.21 11.65 -12.82
C SER A 146 -0.96 10.76 -12.64
N ALA A 147 0.00 11.20 -11.82
CA ALA A 147 1.21 10.43 -11.55
C ALA A 147 0.94 9.17 -10.72
N VAL A 148 0.03 9.23 -9.73
CA VAL A 148 -0.28 8.04 -8.92
C VAL A 148 -1.00 6.98 -9.75
N ASN A 149 -1.90 7.37 -10.65
CA ASN A 149 -2.67 6.41 -11.44
C ASN A 149 -1.78 5.51 -12.33
N SER A 150 -0.69 6.06 -12.86
CA SER A 150 0.29 5.33 -13.69
C SER A 150 1.38 4.61 -12.90
N SER A 151 1.34 4.63 -11.56
CA SER A 151 2.41 4.07 -10.73
C SER A 151 2.18 2.61 -10.36
N ASN A 152 3.26 1.88 -10.04
CA ASN A 152 3.18 0.63 -9.30
C ASN A 152 3.48 0.91 -7.82
N ILE A 153 2.55 0.54 -6.92
CA ILE A 153 2.61 0.90 -5.50
C ILE A 153 2.67 -0.36 -4.64
N SER A 154 3.79 -0.54 -3.94
CA SER A 154 4.02 -1.61 -2.96
C SER A 154 2.84 -1.75 -1.99
N THR A 155 2.54 -2.98 -1.57
CA THR A 155 1.47 -3.30 -0.60
C THR A 155 1.64 -2.63 0.76
N LEU A 156 2.86 -2.20 1.09
CA LEU A 156 3.20 -1.49 2.33
C LEU A 156 2.56 -0.09 2.43
N PHE A 157 2.37 0.59 1.29
CA PHE A 157 1.76 1.92 1.28
C PHE A 157 0.23 1.79 1.39
N GLY A 158 -0.28 2.11 2.58
CA GLY A 158 -1.71 2.15 2.90
C GLY A 158 -2.36 3.50 2.60
N CYS A 159 -1.59 4.58 2.54
CA CYS A 159 -2.07 5.94 2.31
C CYS A 159 -1.32 6.61 1.16
N ILE A 160 -2.05 7.40 0.36
CA ILE A 160 -1.49 8.25 -0.67
C ILE A 160 -1.94 9.70 -0.46
N ILE A 161 -1.00 10.63 -0.57
CA ILE A 161 -1.30 12.06 -0.62
C ILE A 161 -0.92 12.59 -2.00
N THR A 162 -1.82 13.32 -2.63
CA THR A 162 -1.57 14.03 -3.90
C THR A 162 -1.48 15.54 -3.63
N LYS A 163 -0.54 16.24 -4.28
CA LYS A 163 -0.40 17.71 -4.14
C LYS A 163 -1.22 18.52 -5.15
N GLY A 164 -1.95 17.85 -6.05
CA GLY A 164 -2.82 18.45 -7.07
C GLY A 164 -3.31 17.40 -8.07
N ARG A 165 -4.06 17.83 -9.08
CA ARG A 165 -4.69 16.98 -10.08
C ARG A 165 -3.78 16.71 -11.27
N LEU A 166 -3.37 17.77 -11.98
CA LEU A 166 -2.49 17.75 -13.16
C LEU A 166 -1.14 18.43 -12.89
N ALA A 167 -1.11 19.41 -11.99
CA ALA A 167 0.08 20.12 -11.54
C ALA A 167 0.06 20.32 -10.03
N ILE A 168 1.19 20.65 -9.41
CA ILE A 168 1.20 20.96 -7.98
C ILE A 168 0.39 22.24 -7.74
N GLY A 169 -0.60 22.17 -6.86
CA GLY A 169 -1.38 23.34 -6.45
C GLY A 169 -2.47 23.81 -7.41
N ASP A 170 -2.77 23.06 -8.49
CA ASP A 170 -3.91 23.33 -9.38
C ASP A 170 -5.28 22.96 -8.76
N GLY A 171 -5.27 22.36 -7.57
CA GLY A 171 -6.43 21.84 -6.86
C GLY A 171 -6.58 20.33 -7.03
N GLY A 172 -7.49 19.71 -6.29
CA GLY A 172 -7.70 18.26 -6.38
C GLY A 172 -6.60 17.46 -5.68
N ASP A 173 -5.83 18.11 -4.82
CA ASP A 173 -5.10 17.44 -3.75
C ASP A 173 -6.06 16.60 -2.92
N GLY A 174 -5.59 15.45 -2.47
CA GLY A 174 -6.43 14.47 -1.84
C GLY A 174 -5.62 13.44 -1.06
N ILE A 175 -6.25 12.96 0.01
CA ILE A 175 -5.77 11.86 0.83
C ILE A 175 -6.60 10.63 0.44
N TYR A 176 -5.91 9.56 0.07
CA TYR A 176 -6.51 8.31 -0.36
C TYR A 176 -6.00 7.16 0.49
N VAL A 177 -6.89 6.24 0.85
CA VAL A 177 -6.56 5.04 1.62
C VAL A 177 -6.77 3.81 0.74
N ARG A 178 -5.84 2.85 0.84
CA ARG A 178 -5.92 1.59 0.11
C ARG A 178 -7.19 0.84 0.51
N ASN A 179 -7.98 0.46 -0.47
CA ASN A 179 -9.18 -0.36 -0.29
C ASN A 179 -9.22 -1.51 -1.29
N GLY A 180 -8.27 -2.43 -1.15
CA GLY A 180 -8.21 -3.66 -1.95
C GLY A 180 -7.48 -3.52 -3.29
N SER A 181 -7.97 -4.25 -4.29
CA SER A 181 -7.40 -4.32 -5.63
C SER A 181 -8.48 -4.23 -6.71
N GLY A 182 -8.08 -3.97 -7.97
CA GLY A 182 -9.02 -3.87 -9.09
C GLY A 182 -8.35 -4.01 -10.45
N SER A 183 -9.10 -3.65 -11.50
CA SER A 183 -8.58 -3.57 -12.88
C SER A 183 -7.68 -2.36 -13.03
N ALA A 184 -6.46 -2.55 -13.55
CA ALA A 184 -5.51 -1.45 -13.71
C ALA A 184 -6.10 -0.30 -14.56
N GLY A 185 -5.96 0.93 -14.07
CA GLY A 185 -6.48 2.13 -14.70
C GLY A 185 -7.96 2.43 -14.41
N ASP A 186 -8.68 1.56 -13.70
CA ASP A 186 -10.07 1.79 -13.32
C ASP A 186 -10.20 2.98 -12.35
N THR A 187 -11.13 3.89 -12.62
CA THR A 187 -11.33 5.13 -11.86
C THR A 187 -12.67 5.77 -12.22
N ASP A 188 -13.31 6.44 -11.26
CA ASP A 188 -14.43 7.36 -11.54
C ASP A 188 -13.95 8.79 -11.88
N GLY A 189 -12.64 8.97 -12.03
CA GLY A 189 -12.00 10.24 -12.30
C GLY A 189 -11.64 11.04 -11.06
N GLY A 190 -11.90 10.57 -9.82
CA GLY A 190 -11.48 11.32 -8.64
C GLY A 190 -11.63 10.64 -7.27
N SER A 191 -12.77 9.99 -7.00
CA SER A 191 -13.04 9.42 -5.67
C SER A 191 -12.37 8.08 -5.43
N TYR A 192 -12.02 7.36 -6.50
CA TYR A 192 -11.14 6.22 -6.41
C TYR A 192 -10.29 6.09 -7.67
N PHE A 193 -9.20 5.34 -7.55
CA PHE A 193 -8.42 4.90 -8.68
C PHE A 193 -7.79 3.54 -8.40
N VAL A 194 -7.50 2.81 -9.47
CA VAL A 194 -6.73 1.58 -9.45
C VAL A 194 -5.45 1.81 -10.23
N THR A 195 -4.35 1.74 -9.50
CA THR A 195 -2.99 1.92 -10.04
C THR A 195 -2.66 0.89 -11.14
N ALA A 196 -1.61 1.15 -11.92
CA ALA A 196 -1.04 0.15 -12.83
C ALA A 196 -0.66 -1.16 -12.11
N GLY A 197 -0.23 -1.06 -10.85
CA GLY A 197 0.01 -2.19 -9.94
C GLY A 197 -1.26 -2.86 -9.38
N ARG A 198 -2.45 -2.55 -9.91
CA ARG A 198 -3.75 -3.11 -9.50
C ARG A 198 -4.21 -2.79 -8.08
N ALA A 199 -3.49 -1.94 -7.35
CA ALA A 199 -3.90 -1.48 -6.02
C ALA A 199 -5.02 -0.45 -6.16
N LYS A 200 -6.13 -0.64 -5.44
CA LYS A 200 -7.27 0.27 -5.40
C LYS A 200 -7.15 1.20 -4.20
N PHE A 201 -7.36 2.49 -4.43
CA PHE A 201 -7.34 3.54 -3.42
C PHE A 201 -8.64 4.35 -3.47
N GLU A 202 -9.18 4.68 -2.31
CA GLU A 202 -10.42 5.46 -2.15
C GLU A 202 -10.14 6.75 -1.40
N LEU A 203 -10.76 7.84 -1.86
CA LEU A 203 -10.64 9.18 -1.31
C LEU A 203 -11.27 9.23 0.09
N VAL A 204 -10.52 9.76 1.06
CA VAL A 204 -11.01 10.02 2.42
C VAL A 204 -11.08 11.51 2.77
N SER A 205 -10.35 12.36 2.05
CA SER A 205 -10.49 13.82 2.18
C SER A 205 -11.76 14.33 1.49
N PRO A 206 -12.30 15.50 1.88
CA PRO A 206 -13.44 16.10 1.21
C PRO A 206 -13.22 16.27 -0.30
N ALA A 207 -14.16 15.79 -1.11
CA ALA A 207 -14.06 15.90 -2.55
C ALA A 207 -14.45 17.29 -3.04
N THR A 208 -13.62 17.86 -3.91
CA THR A 208 -13.87 19.13 -4.62
C THR A 208 -14.09 18.89 -6.10
N ILE A 209 -14.55 19.90 -6.84
CA ILE A 209 -14.63 19.81 -8.30
C ILE A 209 -13.27 19.44 -8.94
N ALA A 210 -12.17 19.94 -8.37
CA ALA A 210 -10.82 19.68 -8.85
C ALA A 210 -10.38 18.22 -8.61
N THR A 211 -10.89 17.57 -7.56
CA THR A 211 -10.69 16.13 -7.32
C THR A 211 -11.11 15.31 -8.53
N PHE A 212 -12.19 15.71 -9.21
CA PHE A 212 -12.75 15.05 -10.40
C PHE A 212 -12.25 15.64 -11.73
N GLY A 213 -11.20 16.46 -11.71
CA GLY A 213 -10.60 17.03 -12.92
C GLY A 213 -11.03 18.46 -13.27
N GLY A 214 -11.85 19.11 -12.45
CA GLY A 214 -12.26 20.51 -12.65
C GLY A 214 -11.15 21.49 -12.29
N VAL A 215 -10.12 21.56 -13.12
CA VAL A 215 -8.96 22.46 -13.00
C VAL A 215 -8.83 23.34 -14.25
N PRO A 216 -8.06 24.45 -14.22
CA PRO A 216 -7.98 25.38 -15.35
C PRO A 216 -7.61 24.69 -16.68
N GLY A 217 -8.35 25.03 -17.73
CA GLY A 217 -8.17 24.43 -19.07
C GLY A 217 -8.80 23.04 -19.24
N GLN A 218 -9.51 22.52 -18.24
CA GLN A 218 -10.22 21.24 -18.31
C GLN A 218 -11.75 21.43 -18.28
N ASP A 219 -12.47 20.33 -18.55
CA ASP A 219 -13.93 20.30 -18.55
C ASP A 219 -14.49 20.35 -17.11
N TYR A 220 -14.85 21.55 -16.67
CA TYR A 220 -15.51 21.79 -15.40
C TYR A 220 -16.90 21.15 -15.30
N ARG A 221 -17.62 21.00 -16.41
CA ARG A 221 -18.98 20.44 -16.38
C ARG A 221 -18.95 18.95 -16.09
N SER A 222 -18.09 18.20 -16.78
CA SER A 222 -17.89 16.78 -16.50
C SER A 222 -17.44 16.54 -15.05
N ALA A 223 -16.51 17.36 -14.56
CA ALA A 223 -16.02 17.26 -13.18
C ALA A 223 -17.12 17.55 -12.14
N LEU A 224 -17.96 18.55 -12.39
CA LEU A 224 -19.09 18.89 -11.53
C LEU A 224 -20.10 17.73 -11.44
N ASP A 225 -20.44 17.13 -12.57
CA ASP A 225 -21.39 16.01 -12.63
C ASP A 225 -20.87 14.76 -11.88
N LYS A 226 -19.56 14.47 -12.00
CA LYS A 226 -18.91 13.40 -11.23
C LYS A 226 -18.93 13.70 -9.73
N GLN A 227 -18.58 14.94 -9.34
CA GLN A 227 -18.62 15.35 -7.94
C GLN A 227 -20.03 15.21 -7.36
N LYS A 228 -21.04 15.74 -8.06
CA LYS A 228 -22.44 15.66 -7.64
C LYS A 228 -22.89 14.22 -7.46
N THR A 229 -22.54 13.34 -8.39
CA THR A 229 -22.82 11.91 -8.30
C THR A 229 -22.21 11.31 -7.04
N TYR A 230 -20.93 11.58 -6.78
CA TYR A 230 -20.24 11.10 -5.58
C TYR A 230 -20.85 11.60 -4.27
N VAL A 231 -21.17 12.90 -4.17
CA VAL A 231 -21.71 13.46 -2.91
C VAL A 231 -23.19 13.16 -2.69
N SER A 232 -23.92 12.70 -3.72
CA SER A 232 -25.36 12.42 -3.65
C SER A 232 -25.74 11.35 -2.60
N THR A 233 -24.85 10.39 -2.37
CA THR A 233 -24.98 9.30 -1.38
C THR A 233 -24.17 9.54 -0.11
N LYS A 234 -23.61 10.75 0.04
CA LYS A 234 -22.75 11.17 1.14
C LYS A 234 -23.36 12.40 1.83
N ASP A 235 -22.63 13.50 1.87
CA ASP A 235 -23.01 14.74 2.56
C ASP A 235 -23.91 15.66 1.72
N LYS A 236 -24.08 15.37 0.42
CA LYS A 236 -24.79 16.22 -0.55
C LYS A 236 -24.23 17.64 -0.59
N VAL A 237 -22.93 17.82 -0.33
CA VAL A 237 -22.25 19.12 -0.40
C VAL A 237 -21.40 19.21 -1.66
N ILE A 238 -21.79 20.09 -2.58
CA ILE A 238 -21.02 20.37 -3.78
C ILE A 238 -20.02 21.48 -3.45
N ARG A 239 -18.73 21.11 -3.53
CA ARG A 239 -17.59 21.94 -3.14
C ARG A 239 -16.84 22.43 -4.38
N VAL A 240 -16.91 23.73 -4.63
CA VAL A 240 -16.19 24.37 -5.74
C VAL A 240 -15.13 25.28 -5.14
N PHE A 241 -13.91 24.77 -5.03
CA PHE A 241 -12.78 25.49 -4.45
C PHE A 241 -11.64 25.52 -5.45
N THR A 242 -10.93 26.64 -5.49
CA THR A 242 -9.66 26.75 -6.18
C THR A 242 -8.77 27.72 -5.41
N LYS A 243 -7.45 27.47 -5.47
CA LYS A 243 -6.44 28.35 -4.88
C LYS A 243 -6.28 29.66 -5.67
N ASN A 244 -6.59 29.64 -6.96
CA ASN A 244 -6.51 30.79 -7.85
C ASN A 244 -7.90 31.39 -8.11
N VAL A 245 -7.95 32.68 -8.49
CA VAL A 245 -9.19 33.28 -9.00
C VAL A 245 -9.48 32.63 -10.35
N VAL A 246 -10.56 31.86 -10.42
CA VAL A 246 -10.94 31.15 -11.63
C VAL A 246 -12.42 31.37 -11.87
N SER A 247 -12.75 31.63 -13.14
CA SER A 247 -14.11 31.69 -13.64
C SER A 247 -14.43 30.40 -14.41
N PRO A 248 -14.73 29.28 -13.72
CA PRO A 248 -15.06 28.03 -14.40
C PRO A 248 -16.23 28.26 -15.35
N THR A 249 -16.00 27.89 -16.60
CA THR A 249 -17.03 27.89 -17.64
C THR A 249 -17.60 26.48 -17.72
N PHE A 250 -18.90 26.37 -17.53
CA PHE A 250 -19.61 25.09 -17.60
C PHE A 250 -20.24 24.95 -19.00
N THR A 251 -19.75 23.99 -19.78
CA THR A 251 -20.28 23.69 -21.12
C THR A 251 -20.57 22.19 -21.23
N PRO A 252 -21.83 21.78 -21.50
CA PRO A 252 -23.03 22.60 -21.62
C PRO A 252 -23.39 23.34 -20.33
N GLU A 253 -24.25 24.36 -20.44
CA GLU A 253 -24.73 25.17 -19.32
C GLU A 253 -25.41 24.31 -18.24
N ILE A 254 -25.28 24.73 -16.98
CA ILE A 254 -25.92 24.06 -15.83
C ILE A 254 -27.44 24.19 -15.96
N PRO A 255 -28.19 23.07 -16.02
CA PRO A 255 -29.64 23.11 -16.23
C PRO A 255 -30.39 23.62 -14.99
N ALA A 256 -31.63 24.08 -15.20
CA ALA A 256 -32.52 24.46 -14.10
C ALA A 256 -32.73 23.31 -13.11
N GLY A 257 -32.77 23.63 -11.81
CA GLY A 257 -32.97 22.66 -10.74
C GLY A 257 -31.76 21.74 -10.47
N TYR A 258 -30.62 21.95 -11.14
CA TYR A 258 -29.42 21.14 -10.93
C TYR A 258 -28.99 21.09 -9.46
N TRP A 259 -29.07 22.20 -8.75
CA TRP A 259 -28.63 22.32 -7.36
C TRP A 259 -29.66 21.82 -6.33
N ASN A 260 -30.85 21.39 -6.76
CA ASN A 260 -31.94 21.02 -5.85
C ASN A 260 -31.53 19.84 -4.94
N GLY A 261 -31.71 20.03 -3.63
CA GLY A 261 -31.38 19.02 -2.63
C GLY A 261 -29.89 18.92 -2.27
N PHE A 262 -29.05 19.81 -2.81
CA PHE A 262 -27.63 19.91 -2.47
C PHE A 262 -27.33 21.21 -1.72
N THR A 263 -26.28 21.15 -0.90
CA THR A 263 -25.65 22.33 -0.32
C THR A 263 -24.50 22.75 -1.20
N LEU A 264 -24.41 24.03 -1.52
CA LEU A 264 -23.34 24.60 -2.33
C LEU A 264 -22.34 25.34 -1.44
N ASP A 265 -21.08 24.94 -1.55
CA ASP A 265 -19.94 25.54 -0.85
C ASP A 265 -18.89 25.99 -1.87
N VAL A 266 -18.86 27.29 -2.15
CA VAL A 266 -18.09 27.88 -3.26
C VAL A 266 -17.09 28.88 -2.74
N GLY A 267 -15.82 28.67 -3.11
CA GLY A 267 -14.65 29.51 -2.78
C GLY A 267 -14.95 31.01 -2.89
N GLU A 268 -14.43 31.84 -1.98
CA GLU A 268 -14.54 33.30 -2.10
C GLU A 268 -13.85 33.83 -3.37
N ASN A 269 -12.83 33.10 -3.82
CA ASN A 269 -12.09 33.34 -5.05
C ASN A 269 -12.74 32.72 -6.30
N VAL A 270 -13.90 32.07 -6.17
CA VAL A 270 -14.58 31.40 -7.27
C VAL A 270 -15.73 32.26 -7.74
N THR A 271 -15.82 32.40 -9.05
CA THR A 271 -16.97 33.01 -9.69
C THR A 271 -17.51 32.07 -10.76
N ILE A 272 -18.74 31.59 -10.60
CA ILE A 272 -19.33 30.62 -11.52
C ILE A 272 -19.90 31.38 -12.73
N ASN A 273 -19.34 31.09 -13.91
CA ASN A 273 -19.83 31.63 -15.17
C ASN A 273 -20.71 30.59 -15.86
N THR A 274 -21.97 30.92 -16.09
CA THR A 274 -22.87 30.17 -16.96
C THR A 274 -22.82 30.84 -18.34
N ILE A 275 -21.96 30.34 -19.23
CA ILE A 275 -21.88 30.84 -20.61
C ILE A 275 -22.96 30.17 -21.45
N ASN A 276 -23.82 30.98 -22.05
CA ASN A 276 -24.70 30.61 -23.14
C ASN A 276 -24.01 30.98 -24.45
N THR A 277 -23.57 29.98 -25.23
CA THR A 277 -23.02 30.24 -26.56
C THR A 277 -24.18 30.63 -27.50
N ILE A 278 -24.41 31.92 -27.69
CA ILE A 278 -25.39 32.44 -28.66
C ILE A 278 -24.70 32.55 -30.02
N ASN A 279 -25.05 31.65 -30.97
CA ASN A 279 -24.75 31.86 -32.38
C ASN A 279 -25.83 32.76 -33.01
N THR A 280 -25.45 34.03 -33.25
CA THR A 280 -25.84 35.00 -34.29
C THR A 280 -27.25 35.14 -34.88
N ILE A 281 -28.32 34.46 -34.48
CA ILE A 281 -29.68 34.78 -34.97
C ILE A 281 -30.71 34.61 -33.87
N ASN A 282 -31.31 35.74 -33.47
CA ASN A 282 -32.58 35.90 -32.75
C ASN A 282 -33.25 34.60 -32.26
N THR A 283 -32.93 34.21 -31.02
CA THR A 283 -33.91 33.52 -30.18
C THR A 283 -33.62 33.90 -28.74
N ILE A 284 -34.56 34.65 -28.16
CA ILE A 284 -34.55 35.07 -26.78
C ILE A 284 -34.66 33.79 -25.94
N ASN A 285 -33.55 33.31 -25.40
CA ASN A 285 -33.57 32.30 -24.34
C ASN A 285 -33.81 33.01 -23.00
N THR A 286 -35.06 33.31 -22.70
CA THR A 286 -35.54 33.76 -21.36
C THR A 286 -35.43 32.66 -20.28
N GLY A 287 -34.54 31.67 -20.43
CA GLY A 287 -34.48 30.48 -19.56
C GLY A 287 -33.32 30.43 -18.55
N SER A 288 -32.24 31.20 -18.72
CA SER A 288 -31.08 31.12 -17.81
C SER A 288 -31.26 31.93 -16.52
N ASP A 289 -32.12 32.94 -16.56
CA ASP A 289 -32.37 33.84 -15.43
C ASP A 289 -33.17 33.16 -14.31
N GLU A 290 -33.84 32.02 -14.56
CA GLU A 290 -34.58 31.23 -13.56
C GLU A 290 -33.77 30.06 -12.95
N ALA A 291 -32.68 29.64 -13.60
CA ALA A 291 -31.96 28.40 -13.25
C ALA A 291 -31.31 28.42 -11.86
N VAL A 292 -31.06 29.61 -11.29
CA VAL A 292 -30.54 29.79 -9.92
C VAL A 292 -31.42 30.69 -9.05
N LYS A 293 -32.64 31.01 -9.51
CA LYS A 293 -33.66 31.72 -8.71
C LYS A 293 -34.44 30.82 -7.75
N SER A 294 -34.08 29.54 -7.65
CA SER A 294 -34.82 28.58 -6.86
C SER A 294 -34.67 28.83 -5.34
N PRO A 295 -35.76 28.94 -4.57
CA PRO A 295 -35.75 29.09 -3.10
C PRO A 295 -35.21 27.85 -2.33
N LEU A 296 -34.52 26.92 -2.99
CA LEU A 296 -34.14 25.60 -2.45
C LEU A 296 -32.62 25.33 -2.42
N VAL A 297 -31.77 26.23 -2.91
CA VAL A 297 -30.31 26.04 -2.85
C VAL A 297 -29.80 26.43 -1.47
N LYS A 298 -29.31 25.45 -0.71
CA LYS A 298 -28.65 25.72 0.58
C LYS A 298 -27.24 26.22 0.32
N LEU A 299 -26.88 27.37 0.89
CA LEU A 299 -25.58 28.00 0.71
C LEU A 299 -24.81 27.98 2.03
N VAL A 300 -23.53 27.59 1.99
CA VAL A 300 -22.63 27.75 3.14
C VAL A 300 -22.20 29.21 3.31
N ARG A 301 -22.07 29.94 2.20
CA ARG A 301 -21.56 31.31 2.12
C ARG A 301 -22.04 32.03 0.85
N PRO A 302 -21.83 33.35 0.72
CA PRO A 302 -22.22 34.07 -0.49
C PRO A 302 -21.50 33.55 -1.75
N VAL A 303 -22.22 33.48 -2.87
CA VAL A 303 -21.71 32.96 -4.14
C VAL A 303 -21.93 33.98 -5.25
N LYS A 304 -20.87 34.30 -5.99
CA LYS A 304 -20.91 35.19 -7.16
C LYS A 304 -21.22 34.39 -8.42
N LEU A 305 -22.26 34.80 -9.15
CA LEU A 305 -22.69 34.20 -10.42
C LEU A 305 -22.72 35.23 -11.54
N PHE A 306 -22.24 34.85 -12.72
CA PHE A 306 -22.44 35.60 -13.95
C PHE A 306 -23.37 34.84 -14.89
N PHE A 307 -24.50 35.46 -15.23
CA PHE A 307 -25.39 35.00 -16.28
C PHE A 307 -25.08 35.77 -17.55
N THR A 308 -24.76 35.08 -18.65
CA THR A 308 -24.55 35.73 -19.95
C THR A 308 -25.89 35.99 -20.65
N GLY A 309 -26.12 37.24 -21.07
CA GLY A 309 -27.32 37.68 -21.79
C GLY A 309 -27.66 39.16 -21.57
N ASN A 310 -27.14 39.80 -20.51
CA ASN A 310 -27.45 41.18 -20.13
C ASN A 310 -26.34 41.93 -19.37
N SER A 311 -25.08 41.47 -19.40
CA SER A 311 -23.93 42.09 -18.72
C SER A 311 -24.10 42.29 -17.20
N THR A 312 -25.02 41.58 -16.56
CA THR A 312 -25.34 41.79 -15.13
C THR A 312 -24.91 40.61 -14.26
N GLY A 313 -24.08 40.91 -13.26
CA GLY A 313 -23.68 39.96 -12.22
C GLY A 313 -24.67 39.91 -11.08
N TYR A 314 -24.78 38.75 -10.44
CA TYR A 314 -25.64 38.54 -9.28
C TYR A 314 -24.88 37.89 -8.13
N LEU A 315 -25.23 38.28 -6.91
CA LEU A 315 -24.72 37.70 -5.68
C LEU A 315 -25.84 36.97 -4.96
N LEU A 316 -25.65 35.67 -4.74
CA LEU A 316 -26.52 34.86 -3.90
C LEU A 316 -26.00 34.87 -2.47
N ARG A 317 -26.87 35.13 -1.49
CA ARG A 317 -26.50 35.16 -0.07
C ARG A 317 -27.35 34.15 0.72
N PRO A 318 -26.76 33.41 1.68
CA PRO A 318 -27.49 32.45 2.51
C PRO A 318 -28.76 33.02 3.18
N ASN A 319 -28.72 34.29 3.59
CA ASN A 319 -29.79 34.92 4.39
C ASN A 319 -30.54 36.05 3.68
N ALA A 320 -30.13 36.45 2.46
CA ALA A 320 -30.65 37.65 1.81
C ALA A 320 -31.20 37.39 0.39
N GLY A 321 -31.20 36.14 -0.06
CA GLY A 321 -31.61 35.79 -1.42
C GLY A 321 -30.65 36.37 -2.47
N ILE A 322 -31.22 36.85 -3.58
CA ILE A 322 -30.49 37.26 -4.77
C ILE A 322 -30.39 38.78 -4.81
N THR A 323 -29.18 39.31 -4.94
CA THR A 323 -28.96 40.75 -5.14
C THR A 323 -28.23 40.99 -6.44
N LYS A 324 -28.75 41.89 -7.27
CA LYS A 324 -28.06 42.36 -8.49
C LYS A 324 -26.83 43.17 -8.08
N VAL A 325 -25.67 42.90 -8.67
CA VAL A 325 -24.43 43.62 -8.37
C VAL A 325 -23.99 44.37 -9.63
N ASN A 326 -23.80 45.69 -9.50
CA ASN A 326 -23.18 46.47 -10.55
C ASN A 326 -21.67 46.21 -10.52
N ILE A 327 -21.15 45.72 -11.62
CA ILE A 327 -19.72 45.51 -11.80
C ILE A 327 -19.20 46.78 -12.42
N LEU A 328 -18.64 47.67 -11.59
CA LEU A 328 -17.79 48.74 -12.09
C LEU A 328 -16.46 48.07 -12.49
N CYS A 329 -16.13 48.15 -13.78
CA CYS A 329 -14.81 47.77 -14.30
C CYS A 329 -13.71 48.58 -13.62
#